data_AF-A0A6I5CJF1-F1
#
_entry.id   AF-A0A6I5CJF1-F1
#
_cell.length_a   1.000
_cell.length_b   1.000
_cell.length_c   1.000
_cell.angle_alpha   90.00
_cell.angle_beta   90.00
_cell.angle_gamma   90.00
#
_symmetry.space_group_name_H-M   'P 1'
#
loop_
_entity.id
_entity.type
_entity.pdbx_description
1 polymer ?
#
loop_
_entity_poly.entity_id
_entity_poly.type
_entity_poly.pdbx_seq_one_letter_code
_entity_poly.pdbx_strand_id
1 'polypeptide(L)'
;VDKFAGLRRTARPDGAVVLDDAPAWFVGRVVGRADGGDHVGFVLDPVDSGGRDDWDDRDSRGGTPLLRLSDTLDITPGHPAG
;
A
#
# COMPACT_ATOMS: atom_id res chain seq x y z
N VAL A 1 -8.11 -18.48 5.01
CA VAL A 1 -8.56 -17.43 4.07
C VAL A 1 -7.35 -16.93 3.32
N ASP A 2 -7.35 -16.93 1.98
CA ASP A 2 -6.39 -16.14 1.21
C ASP A 2 -6.84 -14.67 1.28
N LYS A 3 -5.98 -13.78 1.78
CA LYS A 3 -6.25 -12.34 1.89
C LYS A 3 -6.30 -11.63 0.53
N PHE A 4 -5.82 -12.28 -0.53
CA PHE A 4 -5.72 -11.75 -1.88
C PHE A 4 -6.67 -12.45 -2.87
N ALA A 5 -7.62 -13.27 -2.39
CA ALA A 5 -8.62 -13.91 -3.24
C ALA A 5 -9.56 -12.84 -3.83
N GLY A 6 -9.72 -12.86 -5.16
CA GLY A 6 -10.57 -11.89 -5.87
C GLY A 6 -9.91 -10.53 -6.19
N LEU A 7 -8.72 -10.23 -5.64
CA LEU A 7 -7.99 -8.99 -5.93
C LEU A 7 -7.17 -9.08 -7.22
N ARG A 8 -7.12 -7.97 -7.97
CA ARG A 8 -6.20 -7.81 -9.10
C ARG A 8 -4.79 -7.57 -8.56
N ARG A 9 -3.83 -8.38 -9.01
CA ARG A 9 -2.46 -8.36 -8.50
C ARG A 9 -1.45 -8.76 -9.57
N THR A 10 -0.38 -8.00 -9.70
CA THR A 10 0.73 -8.23 -10.65
C THR A 10 2.01 -8.59 -9.91
N ALA A 11 2.74 -9.59 -10.44
CA ALA A 11 4.11 -9.87 -10.02
C ALA A 11 5.08 -8.89 -10.70
N ARG A 12 5.92 -8.25 -9.90
CA ARG A 12 6.96 -7.28 -10.28
C ARG A 12 8.36 -7.94 -10.14
N PRO A 13 9.48 -7.23 -10.38
CA PRO A 13 10.82 -7.80 -10.19
C PRO A 13 11.03 -8.48 -8.84
N ASP A 14 11.91 -9.48 -8.82
CA ASP A 14 12.25 -10.32 -7.66
C ASP A 14 11.07 -11.01 -6.96
N GLY A 15 9.92 -11.10 -7.63
CA GLY A 15 8.72 -11.80 -7.14
C GLY A 15 7.84 -10.98 -6.18
N ALA A 16 8.10 -9.68 -6.04
CA ALA A 16 7.22 -8.78 -5.29
C ALA A 16 5.82 -8.75 -5.93
N VAL A 17 4.76 -8.78 -5.12
CA VAL A 17 3.36 -8.73 -5.60
C VAL A 17 2.77 -7.38 -5.23
N VAL A 18 2.28 -6.64 -6.22
CA VAL A 18 1.54 -5.38 -6.04
C VAL A 18 0.07 -5.61 -6.33
N LEU A 19 -0.80 -4.79 -5.72
CA LEU A 19 -2.23 -4.77 -6.04
C LEU A 19 -2.45 -3.75 -7.16
N ASP A 20 -3.07 -4.15 -8.26
CA ASP A 20 -3.27 -3.28 -9.43
C ASP A 20 -4.29 -2.16 -9.17
N ASP A 21 -5.03 -2.32 -8.07
CA ASP A 21 -6.02 -1.37 -7.55
C ASP A 21 -5.46 -0.46 -6.43
N ALA A 22 -4.19 -0.61 -6.06
CA ALA A 22 -3.53 0.34 -5.15
C ALA A 22 -3.27 1.67 -5.87
N PRO A 23 -3.77 2.82 -5.35
CA PRO A 23 -3.64 4.09 -6.07
C PRO A 23 -2.18 4.59 -6.16
N ALA A 24 -1.31 4.15 -5.26
CA ALA A 24 0.14 4.29 -5.37
C ALA A 24 0.83 3.06 -4.75
N TRP A 25 1.92 2.61 -5.37
CA TRP A 25 2.76 1.50 -4.88
C TRP A 25 4.21 1.66 -5.36
N PHE A 26 5.15 1.02 -4.65
CA PHE A 26 6.54 0.87 -5.09
C PHE A 26 7.12 -0.47 -4.62
N VAL A 27 8.14 -0.94 -5.34
CA VAL A 27 8.97 -2.08 -4.97
C VAL A 27 10.40 -1.56 -4.79
N GLY A 28 11.09 -2.04 -3.76
CA GLY A 28 12.46 -1.65 -3.47
C GLY A 28 13.25 -2.78 -2.84
N ARG A 29 14.55 -2.81 -3.13
CA ARG A 29 15.48 -3.79 -2.57
C ARG A 29 15.80 -3.42 -1.13
N VAL A 30 15.76 -4.40 -0.21
CA VAL A 30 16.15 -4.18 1.19
C VAL A 30 17.65 -3.88 1.25
N VAL A 31 17.99 -2.64 1.63
CA VAL A 31 19.37 -2.18 1.87
C VAL A 31 19.74 -2.05 3.34
N GLY A 32 18.75 -1.95 4.22
CA GLY A 32 18.96 -1.87 5.66
C GLY A 32 17.80 -2.42 6.47
N ARG A 33 18.07 -2.74 7.73
CA ARG A 33 17.08 -3.07 8.76
C ARG A 33 17.41 -2.26 10.01
N ALA A 34 16.40 -1.64 10.61
CA ALA A 34 16.48 -0.93 11.87
C ALA A 34 15.65 -1.67 12.93
N ASP A 35 16.23 -1.86 14.12
CA ASP A 35 15.52 -2.41 15.27
C ASP A 35 14.63 -1.32 15.90
N GLY A 36 13.37 -1.66 16.14
CA GLY A 36 12.37 -0.81 16.78
C GLY A 36 11.74 -1.47 18.01
N GLY A 37 12.34 -2.52 18.58
CA GLY A 37 11.81 -3.27 19.72
C GLY A 37 10.88 -4.41 19.27
N ASP A 38 9.57 -4.17 19.21
CA ASP A 38 8.59 -5.11 18.69
C ASP A 38 8.40 -5.02 17.16
N HIS A 39 9.00 -4.01 16.54
CA HIS A 39 8.99 -3.76 15.09
C HIS A 39 10.39 -3.82 14.48
N VAL A 40 10.47 -4.15 13.18
CA VAL A 40 11.69 -4.00 12.36
C VAL A 40 11.39 -3.07 11.19
N GLY A 41 12.08 -1.93 11.14
CA GLY A 41 12.01 -1.01 10.02
C GLY A 41 12.87 -1.50 8.84
N PHE A 42 12.32 -1.55 7.63
CA PHE A 42 13.07 -1.90 6.42
C PHE A 42 13.44 -0.63 5.64
N VAL A 43 14.72 -0.46 5.34
CA VAL A 43 15.19 0.60 4.44
C VAL A 43 15.25 0.02 3.04
N LEU A 44 14.54 0.65 2.10
CA LEU A 44 14.36 0.18 0.73
C LEU A 44 15.01 1.14 -0.28
N ASP A 45 15.68 0.55 -1.26
CA ASP A 45 16.29 1.16 -2.45
C ASP A 45 15.30 0.94 -3.62
N PRO A 46 14.55 1.97 -4.08
CA PRO A 46 13.44 1.77 -5.03
C PRO A 46 13.90 1.27 -6.40
N VAL A 47 13.21 0.24 -6.92
CA VAL A 47 13.52 -0.39 -8.22
C VAL A 47 12.37 -0.35 -9.23
N ASP A 48 11.14 -0.15 -8.77
CA ASP A 48 9.92 -0.10 -9.60
C ASP A 48 8.83 0.67 -8.84
N SER A 49 7.97 1.42 -9.54
CA SER A 49 6.87 2.19 -8.92
C SER A 49 5.74 2.46 -9.90
N GLY A 50 4.57 2.80 -9.34
CA GLY A 50 3.38 3.13 -10.11
C GLY A 50 2.17 3.33 -9.21
N GLY A 51 1.00 3.21 -9.80
CA GLY A 51 -0.27 3.52 -9.15
C GLY A 51 -1.37 3.72 -10.18
N ARG A 52 -2.40 4.44 -9.79
CA ARG A 52 -3.40 5.00 -10.70
C ARG A 52 -3.20 6.50 -10.87
N ASP A 53 -3.61 7.00 -12.03
CA ASP A 53 -3.69 8.42 -12.37
C ASP A 53 -5.02 9.08 -11.95
N ASP A 54 -5.94 8.32 -11.33
CA ASP A 54 -7.28 8.74 -10.89
C ASP A 54 -7.39 9.11 -9.37
N TRP A 55 -6.26 9.22 -8.67
CA TRP A 55 -6.20 9.59 -7.24
C TRP A 55 -6.10 11.11 -7.06
N ASP A 56 -6.69 11.66 -5.98
CA ASP A 56 -6.79 13.11 -5.78
C ASP A 56 -6.33 13.54 -4.38
N ASP A 57 -5.50 14.59 -4.32
CA ASP A 57 -4.92 15.16 -3.11
C ASP A 57 -5.89 16.12 -2.38
N ARG A 58 -7.13 15.67 -2.21
CA ARG A 58 -8.32 16.32 -1.58
C ARG A 58 -8.81 17.66 -2.12
N ASP A 59 -7.97 18.52 -2.71
CA ASP A 59 -8.34 19.87 -3.16
C ASP A 59 -8.62 20.00 -4.67
N SER A 60 -8.15 19.04 -5.48
CA SER A 60 -8.55 18.95 -6.89
C SER A 60 -9.97 18.38 -7.01
N ARG A 61 -10.57 18.51 -8.20
CA ARG A 61 -11.99 18.23 -8.44
C ARG A 61 -12.19 17.12 -9.45
N GLY A 62 -11.74 15.89 -9.15
CA GLY A 62 -12.12 14.76 -10.00
C GLY A 62 -11.84 13.35 -9.50
N GLY A 63 -10.77 13.12 -8.73
CA GLY A 63 -10.32 11.76 -8.44
C GLY A 63 -10.85 11.15 -7.12
N THR A 64 -10.45 9.91 -6.86
CA THR A 64 -10.76 9.20 -5.62
C THR A 64 -9.91 9.77 -4.48
N PRO A 65 -10.48 10.17 -3.33
CA PRO A 65 -9.72 10.81 -2.26
C PRO A 65 -8.76 9.83 -1.56
N LEU A 66 -7.56 10.31 -1.22
CA LEU A 66 -6.59 9.53 -0.46
C LEU A 66 -7.02 9.32 1.01
N LEU A 67 -7.18 8.04 1.39
CA LEU A 67 -7.43 7.58 2.77
C LEU A 67 -6.19 7.83 3.64
N ARG A 68 -6.38 8.52 4.77
CA ARG A 68 -5.33 8.85 5.74
C ARG A 68 -5.54 8.05 7.04
N LEU A 69 -4.47 7.86 7.82
CA LEU A 69 -4.57 7.21 9.14
C LEU A 69 -5.54 7.93 10.10
N SER A 70 -5.74 9.24 9.93
CA SER A 70 -6.77 10.02 10.63
C SER A 70 -8.20 9.56 10.34
N ASP A 71 -8.42 9.03 9.14
CA ASP A 71 -9.73 8.68 8.59
C ASP A 71 -10.14 7.24 8.98
N THR A 72 -9.34 6.58 9.83
CA THR A 72 -9.57 5.20 10.30
C THR A 72 -9.54 5.06 11.83
N LEU A 73 -9.47 6.15 12.59
CA LEU A 73 -9.29 6.13 14.05
C LEU A 73 -10.54 5.70 14.83
N ASP A 74 -11.71 5.71 14.18
CA ASP A 74 -13.01 5.29 14.69
C ASP A 74 -13.39 3.84 14.29
N ILE A 75 -12.57 3.18 13.47
CA ILE A 75 -12.80 1.80 13.03
C ILE A 75 -12.42 0.82 14.15
N THR A 76 -13.41 0.21 14.80
CA THR A 76 -13.19 -0.84 15.81
C THR A 76 -12.45 -2.04 15.22
N PRO A 77 -11.39 -2.56 15.87
CA PRO A 77 -10.75 -3.80 15.46
C PRO A 77 -11.73 -4.97 15.35
N GLY A 78 -11.67 -5.71 14.25
CA GLY A 78 -12.56 -6.85 13.98
C GLY A 78 -13.84 -6.52 13.21
N HIS A 79 -14.05 -5.28 12.78
CA HIS A 79 -15.08 -4.97 11.78
C HIS A 79 -14.86 -5.78 10.47
N PRO A 80 -15.94 -6.19 9.77
CA PRO A 80 -15.81 -6.86 8.48
C PRO A 80 -15.18 -5.95 7.42
N ALA A 81 -14.24 -6.49 6.64
CA ALA A 81 -13.92 -5.95 5.32
C ALA A 81 -14.98 -6.46 4.34
N GLY A 82 -15.66 -5.55 3.65
CA GLY A 82 -16.64 -5.83 2.59
C GLY A 82 -16.02 -5.80 1.20
#